data_AF-A0A0F2PT13-F1
#
_entry.id   AF-A0A0F2PT13-F1
#
_cell.length_a   1.000
_cell.length_b   1.000
_cell.length_c   1.000
_cell.angle_alpha   90.00
_cell.angle_beta   90.00
_cell.angle_gamma   90.00
#
_symmetry.space_group_name_H-M   'P 1'
#
loop_
_entity.id
_entity.type
_entity.pdbx_description
1 polymer ?
#
loop_
_entity_poly.entity_id
_entity_poly.type
_entity_poly.pdbx_seq_one_letter_code
_entity_poly.pdbx_strand_id
1 'polypeptide(L)' 'MQRPTLPVGLPDDIEDKKTTAQQWFEQLRDQICASFEALEEEVDMPQASGEPGRFERTPWQRD' A
#
# COMPACT_ATOMS: atom_id res chain seq x y z
N MET A 1 16.13 -6.22 -24.64
CA MET A 1 16.67 -5.48 -23.48
C MET A 1 17.72 -6.34 -22.81
N GLN A 2 18.88 -5.77 -22.49
CA GLN A 2 20.00 -6.50 -21.87
C GLN A 2 19.71 -6.63 -20.36
N ARG A 3 19.71 -7.86 -19.83
CA ARG A 3 19.42 -8.09 -18.41
C ARG A 3 20.67 -7.76 -17.59
N PRO A 4 20.60 -6.87 -16.58
CA PRO A 4 21.78 -6.52 -15.79
C PRO A 4 22.28 -7.72 -14.99
N THR A 5 23.61 -7.85 -14.89
CA THR A 5 24.25 -8.83 -14.00
C THR A 5 24.26 -8.24 -12.59
N LEU A 6 23.54 -8.89 -11.67
CA LEU A 6 23.51 -8.48 -10.27
C LEU A 6 24.62 -9.21 -9.48
N PRO A 7 25.23 -8.54 -8.48
CA PRO A 7 26.18 -9.19 -7.59
C PRO A 7 25.52 -10.33 -6.81
N VAL A 8 26.31 -11.36 -6.51
CA VAL A 8 25.87 -12.50 -5.70
C VAL A 8 25.87 -12.09 -4.23
N GLY A 9 24.75 -12.29 -3.55
CA GLY A 9 24.59 -11.96 -2.13
C GLY A 9 23.65 -10.78 -1.90
N LEU A 10 23.41 -10.46 -0.63
CA LEU A 10 22.65 -9.28 -0.23
C LEU A 10 23.60 -8.08 -0.07
N PRO A 11 23.15 -6.85 -0.36
CA PRO A 11 23.88 -5.65 0.02
C PRO A 11 24.13 -5.56 1.52
N ASP A 12 25.22 -4.91 1.93
CA ASP A 12 25.54 -4.72 3.36
C ASP A 12 24.46 -3.91 4.11
N ASP A 13 23.74 -3.03 3.40
CA ASP A 13 22.66 -2.19 3.91
C ASP A 13 21.26 -2.80 3.74
N ILE A 14 21.15 -4.11 3.56
CA ILE A 14 19.88 -4.79 3.24
C ILE A 14 18.78 -4.53 4.29
N GLU A 15 19.11 -4.43 5.57
CA GLU A 15 18.11 -4.18 6.62
C GLU A 15 17.52 -2.77 6.51
N ASP A 16 18.34 -1.75 6.25
CA ASP A 16 17.87 -0.38 6.02
C ASP A 16 16.99 -0.30 4.78
N LYS A 17 17.34 -1.03 3.71
CA LYS A 17 16.51 -1.13 2.50
C LYS A 17 15.17 -1.79 2.77
N LYS A 18 15.12 -2.84 3.60
CA LYS A 18 13.87 -3.51 3.99
C LYS A 18 12.97 -2.55 4.78
N THR A 19 13.51 -1.85 5.76
CA THR A 19 12.75 -0.85 6.53
C THR A 19 12.22 0.27 5.64
N THR A 20 13.06 0.79 4.74
CA THR A 20 12.65 1.82 3.77
C THR A 20 11.52 1.32 2.87
N ALA A 21 11.66 0.10 2.34
CA ALA A 21 10.64 -0.50 1.49
C ALA A 21 9.32 -0.71 2.24
N GLN A 22 9.37 -1.25 3.47
CA GLN A 22 8.20 -1.44 4.31
C GLN A 22 7.44 -0.13 4.53
N GLN A 23 8.14 0.93 4.95
CA GLN A 23 7.54 2.25 5.17
C GLN A 23 6.92 2.81 3.90
N TRP A 24 7.58 2.64 2.76
CA TRP A 24 7.07 3.10 1.48
C TRP A 24 5.78 2.36 1.07
N PHE A 25 5.74 1.03 1.21
CA PHE A 25 4.54 0.25 0.91
C PHE A 25 3.38 0.57 1.87
N GLU A 26 3.66 0.81 3.15
CA GLU A 26 2.65 1.24 4.13
C GLU A 26 2.05 2.61 3.75
N GLN A 27 2.90 3.57 3.38
CA GLN A 27 2.46 4.89 2.92
C GLN A 27 1.64 4.79 1.63
N LEU A 28 2.04 3.95 0.68
CA LEU A 28 1.29 3.73 -0.56
C LEU A 28 -0.09 3.14 -0.29
N ARG A 29 -0.17 2.11 0.58
CA ARG A 29 -1.46 1.53 1.01
C ARG A 29 -2.36 2.61 1.58
N ASP A 30 -1.84 3.42 2.50
CA ASP A 30 -2.63 4.44 3.19
C ASP A 30 -3.12 5.53 2.22
N GLN A 31 -2.30 5.94 1.25
CA GLN A 31 -2.70 6.87 0.19
C GLN A 31 -3.82 6.30 -0.69
N ILE A 32 -3.71 5.03 -1.09
CA ILE A 32 -4.72 4.36 -1.92
C ILE A 32 -6.05 4.27 -1.16
N CYS A 33 -6.04 3.78 0.08
CA CYS A 33 -7.25 3.66 0.90
C CYS A 33 -7.92 5.04 1.10
N ALA A 34 -7.15 6.05 1.50
CA ALA A 34 -7.67 7.40 1.71
C ALA A 34 -8.27 8.00 0.42
N SER A 35 -7.65 7.75 -0.74
CA SER A 35 -8.17 8.24 -2.02
C SER A 35 -9.54 7.64 -2.35
N PHE A 36 -9.74 6.34 -2.10
CA PHE A 36 -11.04 5.70 -2.34
C PHE A 36 -12.09 6.09 -1.29
N GLU A 37 -11.70 6.22 -0.02
CA GLU A 37 -12.62 6.68 1.04
C GLU A 37 -13.09 8.12 0.81
N ALA A 38 -12.23 8.99 0.28
CA ALA A 38 -12.62 10.34 -0.12
C ALA A 38 -13.62 10.32 -1.28
N LEU A 39 -13.41 9.46 -2.29
CA LEU A 39 -14.36 9.31 -3.39
C LEU A 39 -15.74 8.85 -2.90
N GLU A 40 -15.79 7.93 -1.92
CA GLU A 40 -17.04 7.46 -1.30
C GLU A 40 -17.74 8.56 -0.49
N GLU A 41 -16.96 9.41 0.21
CA GLU A 41 -17.49 10.56 0.97
C GLU A 41 -18.09 11.64 0.05
N GLU A 42 -17.50 11.84 -1.13
CA GLU A 42 -17.93 12.85 -2.11
C GLU A 42 -19.17 12.43 -2.92
N VAL A 43 -19.67 11.19 -2.74
CA VAL A 43 -20.85 10.70 -3.46
C VAL A 43 -22.12 11.42 -2.99
N ASP A 44 -22.56 12.40 -3.77
CA ASP A 44 -23.88 13.03 -3.64
C ASP A 44 -24.77 12.62 -4.82
N MET A 45 -25.35 11.42 -4.76
CA MET A 45 -26.21 10.88 -5.82
C MET A 45 -27.53 10.35 -5.25
N PRO A 46 -28.68 10.52 -5.94
CA PRO A 46 -29.98 10.08 -5.43
C PRO A 46 -30.10 8.57 -5.18
N GLN A 47 -29.24 7.77 -5.81
CA GLN A 47 -29.18 6.30 -5.67
C GLN A 47 -28.05 5.84 -4.74
N ALA A 48 -27.26 6.77 -4.18
CA ALA A 48 -26.29 6.42 -3.15
C ALA A 48 -27.05 5.90 -1.93
N SER A 49 -26.89 4.62 -1.63
CA SER A 49 -27.56 3.97 -0.51
C SER A 49 -26.52 3.51 0.50
N GLY A 50 -26.61 4.02 1.72
CA GLY A 50 -25.73 3.62 2.84
C GLY A 50 -24.72 4.70 3.23
N GLU A 51 -23.95 4.41 4.27
CA GLU A 51 -22.83 5.24 4.71
C GLU A 51 -21.59 4.97 3.84
N PRO A 52 -20.72 5.97 3.61
CA PRO A 52 -19.45 5.79 2.90
C PRO A 52 -18.63 4.63 3.46
N GLY A 53 -18.14 3.77 2.56
CA GLY A 53 -17.31 2.64 2.93
C GLY A 53 -15.98 3.05 3.56
N ARG A 54 -15.41 2.17 4.40
CA ARG A 54 -14.08 2.32 5.00
C ARG A 54 -13.31 1.00 4.90
N PHE A 55 -12.01 1.08 4.65
CA PHE A 55 -11.16 -0.09 4.61
C PHE A 55 -10.83 -0.60 6.02
N GLU A 56 -11.03 -1.89 6.26
CA GLU A 56 -10.56 -2.55 7.47
C GLU A 56 -9.18 -3.18 7.24
N ARG A 57 -8.19 -2.85 8.08
CA ARG A 57 -6.85 -3.45 8.02
C ARG A 57 -6.85 -4.77 8.80
N THR A 58 -6.76 -5.89 8.11
CA THR A 58 -6.61 -7.21 8.74
C THR A 58 -5.13 -7.59 8.84
N PRO A 59 -4.54 -7.66 10.05
CA PRO A 59 -3.17 -8.13 10.22
C PRO A 59 -3.05 -9.57 9.73
N TRP A 60 -1.98 -9.87 9.00
CA TRP A 60 -1.68 -11.22 8.54
C TRP A 60 -0.21 -11.55 8.83
N GLN A 61 -0.01 -12.74 9.36
CA GLN A 61 1.30 -13.38 9.51
C GLN A 61 1.29 -14.68 8.72
N ARG A 62 2.36 -14.92 7.96
CA ARG A 62 2.58 -16.17 7.24
C ARG A 62 3.59 -17.01 8.02
N ASP A 63 3.26 -18.28 8.23
CA ASP A 63 4.15 -19.29 8.81
C ASP A 63 5.28 -19.70 7.84
#